data_AF-A0A2A9ENP6-F1
#
_entry.id   AF-A0A2A9ENP6-F1
#
_cell.length_a   1.000
_cell.length_b   1.000
_cell.length_c   1.000
_cell.angle_alpha   90.00
_cell.angle_beta   90.00
_cell.angle_gamma   90.00
#
_symmetry.space_group_name_H-M   'P 1'
#
loop_
_entity.id
_entity.type
_entity.pdbx_description
1 polymer ?
#
loop_
_entity_poly.entity_id
_entity_poly.type
_entity_poly.pdbx_seq_one_letter_code
_entity_poly.pdbx_strand_id
1 'polypeptide(L)'
;MANPATLLMELFETWAEPTGNVSVASTRGLNQEGEFTSADADHVNAMRWISELKDLIDGLELQGRKVGPYRRHLGNWTHIVLNYPGAWQSMRTADLITQPMLDTLVQLSDVLDFAGPSVNEEVRGAALELLTEVIALLAEDDTLPDELRAYVYKVVQNARTCIEEYEVLGSVDLQAALEHLWGALKAAEGHSEGTFRERWATMSERIFTPAVAGFLGSAPSVALQALQLTQGAG
;
A
#
# COMPACT_ATOMS: atom_id res chain seq x y z
N MET A 1 7.61 -7.01 5.29
CA MET A 1 6.35 -6.55 5.93
C MET A 1 5.92 -7.56 6.98
N ALA A 2 5.33 -7.10 8.09
CA ALA A 2 4.38 -7.92 8.84
C ALA A 2 3.10 -8.01 8.01
N ASN A 3 2.67 -9.21 7.68
CA ASN A 3 1.55 -9.48 6.81
C ASN A 3 0.25 -8.88 7.40
N PRO A 4 -0.54 -8.09 6.64
CA PRO A 4 -1.73 -7.42 7.17
C PRO A 4 -2.79 -8.41 7.67
N ALA A 5 -2.80 -9.65 7.18
CA ALA A 5 -3.67 -10.70 7.70
C ALA A 5 -3.23 -11.15 9.11
N THR A 6 -1.92 -11.25 9.35
CA THR A 6 -1.35 -11.52 10.69
C THR A 6 -1.68 -10.40 11.65
N LEU A 7 -1.41 -9.15 11.26
CA LEU A 7 -1.64 -7.97 12.10
C LEU A 7 -3.12 -7.85 12.50
N LEU A 8 -4.03 -8.05 11.54
CA LEU A 8 -5.46 -8.01 11.80
C LEU A 8 -5.93 -9.19 12.68
N MET A 9 -5.36 -10.38 12.49
CA MET A 9 -5.64 -11.54 13.32
C MET A 9 -5.22 -11.31 14.76
N GLU A 10 -3.97 -10.89 15.00
CA GLU A 10 -3.44 -10.60 16.34
C GLU A 10 -4.31 -9.56 17.05
N LEU A 11 -4.69 -8.49 16.36
CA LEU A 11 -5.60 -7.49 16.91
C LEU A 11 -6.97 -8.10 17.27
N PHE A 12 -7.56 -8.92 16.40
CA PHE A 12 -8.84 -9.57 16.69
C PHE A 12 -8.75 -10.57 17.85
N GLU A 13 -7.63 -11.25 18.02
CA GLU A 13 -7.39 -12.11 19.19
C GLU A 13 -7.40 -11.29 20.48
N THR A 14 -6.72 -10.14 20.52
CA THR A 14 -6.76 -9.25 21.70
C THR A 14 -8.18 -8.76 22.00
N TRP A 15 -9.00 -8.52 20.97
CA TRP A 15 -10.40 -8.11 21.14
C TRP A 15 -11.35 -9.27 21.49
N ALA A 16 -10.96 -10.51 21.20
CA ALA A 16 -11.71 -11.72 21.49
C ALA A 16 -11.48 -12.22 22.93
N GLU A 17 -10.36 -11.84 23.57
CA GLU A 17 -10.05 -12.26 24.94
C GLU A 17 -11.16 -11.82 25.92
N PRO A 18 -11.83 -12.77 26.61
CA PRO A 18 -12.96 -12.46 27.47
C PRO A 18 -12.47 -11.84 28.78
N THR A 19 -12.55 -10.52 28.88
CA THR A 19 -12.26 -9.79 30.11
C THR A 19 -13.48 -9.69 31.04
N GLY A 20 -14.31 -10.72 31.15
CA GLY A 20 -15.49 -10.71 32.03
C GLY A 20 -16.64 -9.82 31.51
N ASN A 21 -17.46 -9.27 32.42
CA ASN A 21 -18.66 -8.47 32.08
C ASN A 21 -18.32 -7.01 31.72
N VAL A 22 -17.55 -6.80 30.65
CA VAL A 22 -17.21 -5.46 30.12
C VAL A 22 -17.87 -5.23 28.76
N SER A 23 -18.15 -3.95 28.47
CA SER A 23 -18.66 -3.52 27.17
C SER A 23 -17.56 -3.61 26.10
N VAL A 24 -17.97 -3.69 24.83
CA VAL A 24 -17.03 -3.69 23.69
C VAL A 24 -16.13 -2.45 23.72
N ALA A 25 -16.69 -1.28 24.04
CA ALA A 25 -15.93 -0.04 24.18
C ALA A 25 -14.82 -0.18 25.23
N SER A 26 -15.10 -0.81 26.38
CA SER A 26 -14.10 -1.01 27.42
C SER A 26 -13.04 -2.05 27.03
N THR A 27 -13.44 -3.16 26.40
CA THR A 27 -12.49 -4.20 25.94
C THR A 27 -11.50 -3.63 24.93
N ARG A 28 -11.95 -2.71 24.08
CA ARG A 28 -11.10 -2.08 23.06
C ARG A 28 -10.51 -0.74 23.46
N GLY A 29 -10.62 -0.31 24.72
CA GLY A 29 -10.04 0.94 25.21
C GLY A 29 -10.70 2.23 24.70
N LEU A 30 -11.91 2.16 24.13
CA LEU A 30 -12.69 3.28 23.60
C LEU A 30 -13.74 3.84 24.58
N ASN A 31 -13.56 3.60 25.88
CA ASN A 31 -14.50 4.03 26.93
C ASN A 31 -14.16 5.38 27.57
N GLN A 32 -13.13 6.07 27.09
CA GLN A 32 -12.70 7.38 27.58
C GLN A 32 -12.81 8.41 26.45
N GLU A 33 -13.37 9.58 26.75
CA GLU A 33 -13.32 10.74 25.87
C GLU A 33 -12.00 11.49 26.12
N GLY A 34 -11.32 11.95 25.06
CA GLY A 34 -10.05 12.65 25.22
C GLY A 34 -9.22 12.75 23.95
N GLU A 35 -7.90 12.87 24.15
CA GLU A 35 -6.91 12.89 23.07
C GLU A 35 -6.82 11.53 22.37
N PHE A 36 -6.29 11.53 21.14
CA PHE A 36 -6.09 10.33 20.34
C PHE A 36 -5.15 9.33 21.05
N THR A 37 -5.63 8.11 21.26
CA THR A 37 -4.91 7.06 22.00
C THR A 37 -4.41 5.96 21.07
N SER A 38 -3.67 4.99 21.63
CA SER A 38 -3.31 3.77 20.91
C SER A 38 -4.53 2.95 20.48
N ALA A 39 -5.62 2.95 21.26
CA ALA A 39 -6.85 2.24 20.90
C ALA A 39 -7.54 2.84 19.67
N ASP A 40 -7.49 4.17 19.51
CA ASP A 40 -7.95 4.85 18.31
C ASP A 40 -7.05 4.49 17.11
N ALA A 41 -5.73 4.48 17.33
CA ALA A 41 -4.76 4.06 16.32
C ALA A 41 -5.02 2.63 15.84
N ASP A 42 -5.33 1.70 16.75
CA ASP A 42 -5.61 0.30 16.41
C ASP A 42 -6.82 0.17 15.46
N HIS A 43 -7.89 0.96 15.68
CA HIS A 43 -9.05 0.95 14.77
C HIS A 43 -8.74 1.55 13.40
N VAL A 44 -7.96 2.65 13.37
CA VAL A 44 -7.51 3.26 12.12
C VAL A 44 -6.61 2.30 11.33
N ASN A 45 -5.68 1.64 12.02
CA ASN A 45 -4.78 0.65 11.44
C ASN A 45 -5.56 -0.57 10.93
N ALA A 46 -6.53 -1.08 11.70
CA ALA A 46 -7.37 -2.20 11.26
C ALA A 46 -8.11 -1.90 9.95
N MET A 47 -8.68 -0.69 9.82
CA MET A 47 -9.34 -0.27 8.57
C MET A 47 -8.34 -0.17 7.41
N ARG A 48 -7.12 0.32 7.66
CA ARG A 48 -6.05 0.36 6.66
C ARG A 48 -5.65 -1.05 6.20
N TRP A 49 -5.40 -1.97 7.14
CA TRP A 49 -5.06 -3.35 6.83
C TRP A 49 -6.17 -4.06 6.07
N ILE A 50 -7.45 -3.82 6.39
CA ILE A 50 -8.56 -4.37 5.60
C ILE A 50 -8.56 -3.85 4.16
N SER A 51 -8.27 -2.55 3.97
CA SER A 51 -8.12 -1.99 2.62
C SER A 51 -6.96 -2.63 1.87
N GLU A 52 -5.82 -2.81 2.53
CA GLU A 52 -4.65 -3.46 1.94
C GLU A 52 -4.93 -4.93 1.58
N LEU A 53 -5.61 -5.67 2.47
CA LEU A 53 -6.05 -7.04 2.19
C LEU A 53 -6.97 -7.12 0.98
N LYS A 54 -7.86 -6.14 0.80
CA LYS A 54 -8.72 -6.08 -0.40
C LYS A 54 -7.86 -6.00 -1.66
N ASP A 55 -6.87 -5.12 -1.69
CA ASP A 55 -6.03 -4.91 -2.87
C ASP A 55 -5.12 -6.11 -3.13
N LEU A 56 -4.58 -6.73 -2.08
CA LEU A 56 -3.81 -7.98 -2.18
C LEU A 56 -4.67 -9.15 -2.70
N ILE A 57 -5.91 -9.27 -2.23
CA ILE A 57 -6.88 -10.27 -2.70
C ILE A 57 -7.21 -10.04 -4.18
N ASP A 58 -7.41 -8.78 -4.59
CA ASP A 58 -7.66 -8.42 -5.99
C ASP A 58 -6.45 -8.82 -6.87
N GLY A 59 -5.23 -8.59 -6.39
CA GLY A 59 -4.02 -9.03 -7.10
C GLY A 59 -3.88 -10.53 -7.24
N LEU A 60 -4.17 -11.30 -6.18
CA LEU A 60 -4.20 -12.75 -6.24
C LEU A 60 -5.25 -13.26 -7.24
N GLU A 61 -6.43 -12.62 -7.32
CA GLU A 61 -7.46 -12.98 -8.29
C GLU A 61 -7.00 -12.74 -9.74
N LEU A 62 -6.33 -11.62 -10.00
CA LEU A 62 -5.76 -11.33 -11.32
C LEU A 62 -4.73 -12.37 -11.75
N GLN A 63 -4.02 -12.97 -10.79
CA GLN A 63 -3.11 -14.10 -11.03
C GLN A 63 -3.83 -15.45 -11.21
N GLY A 64 -5.17 -15.45 -11.25
CA GLY A 64 -5.99 -16.65 -11.41
C GLY A 64 -6.13 -17.49 -10.14
N ARG A 65 -5.74 -16.98 -8.97
CA ARG A 65 -5.93 -17.68 -7.68
C ARG A 65 -7.39 -17.63 -7.28
N LYS A 66 -7.86 -18.70 -6.63
CA LYS A 66 -9.22 -18.78 -6.10
C LYS A 66 -9.31 -18.07 -4.75
N VAL A 67 -9.72 -16.80 -4.77
CA VAL A 67 -9.80 -15.94 -3.56
C VAL A 67 -11.21 -15.75 -3.01
N GLY A 68 -12.21 -16.38 -3.62
CA GLY A 68 -13.62 -16.23 -3.25
C GLY A 68 -13.96 -16.44 -1.77
N PRO A 69 -13.29 -17.33 -1.02
CA PRO A 69 -13.44 -17.40 0.44
C PRO A 69 -13.03 -16.09 1.13
N TYR A 70 -11.81 -15.61 0.93
CA TYR A 70 -11.27 -14.42 1.58
C TYR A 70 -12.09 -13.16 1.28
N ARG A 71 -12.49 -12.98 0.02
CA ARG A 71 -13.28 -11.81 -0.39
C ARG A 71 -14.62 -11.71 0.33
N ARG A 72 -15.26 -12.84 0.65
CA ARG A 72 -16.52 -12.86 1.40
C ARG A 72 -16.34 -12.44 2.86
N HIS A 73 -15.13 -12.53 3.41
CA HIS A 73 -14.85 -12.16 4.80
C HIS A 73 -14.43 -10.70 4.98
N LEU A 74 -14.04 -9.97 3.93
CA LEU A 74 -13.71 -8.53 4.01
C LEU A 74 -14.81 -7.71 4.69
N GLY A 75 -16.07 -7.95 4.32
CA GLY A 75 -17.22 -7.28 4.95
C GLY A 75 -17.39 -7.66 6.42
N ASN A 76 -17.17 -8.93 6.77
CA ASN A 76 -17.26 -9.40 8.15
C ASN A 76 -16.15 -8.80 9.02
N TRP A 77 -14.91 -8.75 8.54
CA TRP A 77 -13.79 -8.10 9.24
C TRP A 77 -14.05 -6.61 9.43
N THR A 78 -14.59 -5.93 8.42
CA THR A 78 -15.01 -4.53 8.53
C THR A 78 -16.07 -4.35 9.62
N HIS A 79 -17.07 -5.23 9.65
CA HIS A 79 -18.12 -5.17 10.67
C HIS A 79 -17.61 -5.43 12.08
N ILE A 80 -16.58 -6.25 12.28
CA ILE A 80 -15.93 -6.41 13.58
C ILE A 80 -15.30 -5.09 14.02
N VAL A 81 -14.51 -4.45 13.15
CA VAL A 81 -13.84 -3.18 13.47
C VAL A 81 -14.86 -2.11 13.82
N LEU A 82 -15.96 -2.02 13.06
CA LEU A 82 -17.06 -1.08 13.30
C LEU A 82 -18.03 -1.51 14.40
N ASN A 83 -17.84 -2.71 14.97
CA ASN A 83 -18.77 -3.36 15.89
C ASN A 83 -20.23 -3.42 15.36
N TYR A 84 -20.42 -3.58 14.05
CA TYR A 84 -21.73 -3.63 13.42
C TYR A 84 -22.29 -5.07 13.37
N PRO A 85 -23.61 -5.29 13.62
CA PRO A 85 -24.65 -4.32 13.99
C PRO A 85 -24.79 -4.11 15.51
N GLY A 86 -23.76 -4.47 16.29
CA GLY A 86 -23.77 -4.37 17.74
C GLY A 86 -23.76 -2.93 18.27
N ALA A 87 -23.97 -2.79 19.58
CA ALA A 87 -23.81 -1.52 20.28
C ALA A 87 -22.51 -1.51 21.08
N TRP A 88 -21.76 -0.43 21.01
CA TRP A 88 -20.47 -0.27 21.70
C TRP A 88 -20.57 -0.39 23.23
N GLN A 89 -21.71 0.03 23.78
CA GLN A 89 -21.99 -0.04 25.22
C GLN A 89 -22.66 -1.35 25.65
N SER A 90 -23.01 -2.22 24.69
CA SER A 90 -23.57 -3.53 25.01
C SER A 90 -22.48 -4.55 25.31
N MET A 91 -22.85 -5.60 26.03
CA MET A 91 -21.98 -6.74 26.28
C MET A 91 -21.94 -7.61 25.02
N ARG A 92 -20.75 -8.14 24.70
CA ARG A 92 -20.42 -9.24 23.74
C ARG A 92 -19.68 -8.83 22.45
N THR A 93 -18.36 -8.67 22.53
CA THR A 93 -17.45 -8.71 21.37
C THR A 93 -17.24 -10.14 20.86
N ALA A 94 -17.29 -11.14 21.75
CA ALA A 94 -16.91 -12.52 21.48
C ALA A 94 -17.82 -13.27 20.49
N ASP A 95 -19.06 -12.80 20.26
CA ASP A 95 -19.96 -13.43 19.29
C ASP A 95 -19.61 -13.05 17.84
N LEU A 96 -18.99 -11.88 17.64
CA LEU A 96 -18.59 -11.41 16.31
C LEU A 96 -17.26 -12.04 15.88
N ILE A 97 -16.30 -12.15 16.81
CA ILE A 97 -14.96 -12.70 16.53
C ILE A 97 -14.96 -14.20 16.85
N THR A 98 -15.09 -15.02 15.82
CA THR A 98 -15.15 -16.49 15.95
C THR A 98 -13.85 -17.14 15.49
N GLN A 99 -13.51 -18.30 16.06
CA GLN A 99 -12.33 -19.07 15.66
C GLN A 99 -12.26 -19.36 14.15
N PRO A 100 -13.32 -19.83 13.47
CA PRO A 100 -13.28 -20.03 12.01
C PRO A 100 -12.92 -18.78 11.20
N MET A 101 -13.20 -17.59 11.73
CA MET A 101 -12.85 -16.33 11.08
C MET A 101 -11.38 -15.97 11.28
N LEU A 102 -10.83 -16.24 12.46
CA LEU A 102 -9.39 -16.12 12.72
C LEU A 102 -8.61 -17.12 11.85
N ASP A 103 -9.09 -18.37 11.75
CA ASP A 103 -8.51 -19.40 10.87
C ASP A 103 -8.45 -18.94 9.41
N THR A 104 -9.42 -18.13 8.96
CA THR A 104 -9.44 -17.59 7.59
C THR A 104 -8.36 -16.52 7.40
N LEU A 105 -8.07 -15.71 8.42
CA LEU A 105 -6.96 -14.75 8.40
C LEU A 105 -5.60 -15.47 8.43
N VAL A 106 -5.46 -16.54 9.22
CA VAL A 106 -4.25 -17.40 9.21
C VAL A 106 -4.00 -17.96 7.82
N GLN A 107 -5.03 -18.56 7.20
CA GLN A 107 -4.90 -19.11 5.84
C GLN A 107 -4.56 -18.05 4.80
N LEU A 108 -5.16 -16.86 4.91
CA LEU A 108 -4.82 -15.74 4.02
C LEU A 108 -3.38 -15.27 4.27
N SER A 109 -2.93 -15.26 5.52
CA SER A 109 -1.54 -14.94 5.87
C SER A 109 -0.59 -15.86 5.14
N ASP A 110 -0.75 -17.18 5.27
CA ASP A 110 0.10 -18.17 4.59
C ASP A 110 0.11 -17.98 3.06
N VAL A 111 -1.05 -17.68 2.48
CA VAL A 111 -1.17 -17.42 1.03
C VAL A 111 -0.44 -16.14 0.65
N LEU A 112 -0.52 -15.07 1.45
CA LEU A 112 0.16 -13.81 1.18
C LEU A 112 1.66 -13.90 1.42
N ASP A 113 2.11 -14.67 2.41
CA ASP A 113 3.53 -14.92 2.65
C ASP A 113 4.14 -15.74 1.51
N PHE A 114 3.36 -16.66 0.92
CA PHE A 114 3.80 -17.50 -0.19
C PHE A 114 3.63 -16.87 -1.58
N ALA A 115 2.55 -16.12 -1.80
CA ALA A 115 2.11 -15.65 -3.13
C ALA A 115 1.87 -14.15 -3.22
N GLY A 116 1.95 -13.42 -2.11
CA GLY A 116 1.92 -11.97 -2.13
C GLY A 116 3.08 -11.42 -2.98
N PRO A 117 2.98 -10.17 -3.45
CA PRO A 117 4.12 -9.50 -4.04
C PRO A 117 5.19 -9.38 -2.96
N SER A 118 6.09 -10.35 -2.87
CA SER A 118 7.41 -10.02 -2.38
C SER A 118 7.92 -8.98 -3.37
N VAL A 119 8.23 -7.79 -2.87
CA VAL A 119 9.29 -7.02 -3.50
C VAL A 119 10.51 -7.92 -3.37
N ASN A 120 10.70 -8.83 -4.32
CA ASN A 120 11.87 -9.67 -4.31
C ASN A 120 13.07 -8.71 -4.48
N GLU A 121 14.22 -9.09 -3.93
CA GLU A 121 15.37 -8.18 -3.91
C GLU A 121 15.78 -7.73 -5.32
N GLU A 122 15.42 -8.50 -6.34
CA GLU A 122 15.59 -8.17 -7.76
C GLU A 122 14.73 -6.98 -8.20
N VAL A 123 13.42 -6.99 -7.93
CA VAL A 123 12.50 -5.86 -8.20
C VAL A 123 12.92 -4.63 -7.39
N ARG A 124 13.33 -4.84 -6.13
CA ARG A 124 13.88 -3.77 -5.28
C ARG A 124 15.12 -3.13 -5.89
N GLY A 125 16.08 -3.97 -6.28
CA GLY A 125 17.32 -3.55 -6.90
C GLY A 125 17.07 -2.77 -8.18
N ALA A 126 16.19 -3.27 -9.06
CA ALA A 126 15.86 -2.62 -10.32
C ALA A 126 15.24 -1.22 -10.14
N ALA A 127 14.35 -1.04 -9.15
CA ALA A 127 13.78 0.27 -8.88
C ALA A 127 14.80 1.24 -8.27
N LEU A 128 15.65 0.79 -7.34
CA LEU A 128 16.71 1.62 -6.76
C LEU A 128 17.79 1.99 -7.80
N GLU A 129 18.07 1.11 -8.75
CA GLU A 129 18.94 1.37 -9.90
C GLU A 129 18.33 2.46 -10.80
N LEU A 130 17.04 2.35 -11.15
CA LEU A 130 16.33 3.38 -11.91
C LEU A 130 16.41 4.76 -11.23
N LEU A 131 16.19 4.82 -9.90
CA LEU A 131 16.32 6.09 -9.16
C LEU A 131 17.75 6.63 -9.19
N THR A 132 18.76 5.75 -9.19
CA THR A 132 20.16 6.14 -9.29
C THR A 132 20.47 6.71 -10.68
N GLU A 133 19.94 6.10 -11.73
CA GLU A 133 20.05 6.61 -13.10
C GLU A 133 19.37 7.97 -13.27
N VAL A 134 18.22 8.19 -12.63
CA VAL A 134 17.53 9.50 -12.62
C VAL A 134 18.41 10.57 -11.97
N ILE A 135 19.07 10.28 -10.85
CA ILE A 135 20.00 11.23 -10.21
C ILE A 135 21.20 11.52 -11.10
N ALA A 136 21.74 10.52 -11.79
CA ALA A 136 22.84 10.72 -12.73
C ALA A 136 22.41 11.64 -13.89
N LEU A 137 21.25 11.37 -14.49
CA LEU A 137 20.69 12.21 -15.56
C LEU A 137 20.43 13.66 -15.07
N LEU A 138 19.93 13.81 -13.84
CA LEU A 138 19.70 15.11 -13.21
C LEU A 138 20.99 15.94 -13.04
N ALA A 139 22.12 15.27 -12.79
CA ALA A 139 23.42 15.90 -12.65
C ALA A 139 24.06 16.25 -14.01
N GLU A 140 23.74 15.50 -15.06
CA GLU A 140 24.22 15.73 -16.42
C GLU A 140 23.44 16.82 -17.17
N ASP A 141 22.14 16.94 -16.90
CA ASP A 141 21.27 17.90 -17.58
C ASP A 141 21.39 19.32 -17.01
N ASP A 142 22.15 20.15 -17.72
CA ASP A 142 22.37 21.56 -17.43
C ASP A 142 21.26 22.49 -17.94
N THR A 143 20.28 21.96 -18.68
CA THR A 143 19.17 22.73 -19.28
C THR A 143 18.00 22.94 -18.32
N LEU A 144 17.92 22.15 -17.25
CA LEU A 144 16.84 22.24 -16.27
C LEU A 144 16.95 23.49 -15.37
N PRO A 145 15.84 24.20 -15.11
CA PRO A 145 15.78 25.23 -14.07
C PRO A 145 16.15 24.67 -12.69
N ASP A 146 16.88 25.44 -11.88
CA ASP A 146 17.34 24.99 -10.56
C ASP A 146 16.21 24.54 -9.62
N GLU A 147 15.06 25.22 -9.69
CA GLU A 147 13.86 24.88 -8.92
C GLU A 147 13.31 23.50 -9.32
N LEU A 148 13.26 23.22 -10.62
CA LEU A 148 12.82 21.93 -11.14
C LEU A 148 13.85 20.83 -10.81
N ARG A 149 15.14 21.14 -10.90
CA ARG A 149 16.22 20.22 -10.49
C ARG A 149 16.08 19.82 -9.02
N ALA A 150 15.86 20.80 -8.14
CA ALA A 150 15.64 20.55 -6.71
C ALA A 150 14.36 19.75 -6.45
N TYR A 151 13.28 20.03 -7.20
CA TYR A 151 12.02 19.30 -7.09
C TYR A 151 12.18 17.83 -7.49
N VAL A 152 12.79 17.54 -8.66
CA VAL A 152 13.05 16.18 -9.12
C VAL A 152 13.88 15.42 -8.10
N TYR A 153 14.95 16.04 -7.58
CA TYR A 153 15.77 15.43 -6.52
C TYR A 153 14.94 15.04 -5.30
N LYS A 154 14.10 15.95 -4.79
CA LYS A 154 13.25 15.69 -3.62
C LYS A 154 12.32 14.50 -3.85
N VAL A 155 11.68 14.45 -5.01
CA VAL A 155 10.72 13.39 -5.34
C VAL A 155 11.43 12.04 -5.49
N VAL A 156 12.64 12.01 -6.07
CA VAL A 156 13.46 10.81 -6.14
C VAL A 156 13.83 10.29 -4.76
N GLN A 157 14.21 11.18 -3.83
CA GLN A 157 14.50 10.77 -2.45
C GLN A 157 13.26 10.22 -1.76
N ASN A 158 12.09 10.83 -1.96
CA ASN A 158 10.84 10.31 -1.41
C ASN A 158 10.52 8.90 -1.94
N ALA A 159 10.63 8.69 -3.27
CA ALA A 159 10.43 7.38 -3.86
C ALA A 159 11.45 6.35 -3.35
N ARG A 160 12.71 6.75 -3.16
CA ARG A 160 13.75 5.91 -2.56
C ARG A 160 13.36 5.50 -1.14
N THR A 161 12.95 6.44 -0.30
CA THR A 161 12.47 6.14 1.06
C THR A 161 11.27 5.20 1.03
N CYS A 162 10.28 5.42 0.17
CA CYS A 162 9.14 4.52 0.03
C CYS A 162 9.52 3.10 -0.42
N ILE A 163 10.58 2.94 -1.20
CA ILE A 163 11.10 1.62 -1.62
C ILE A 163 11.94 0.98 -0.50
N GLU A 164 12.82 1.75 0.14
CA GLU A 164 13.73 1.27 1.18
C GLU A 164 12.97 0.94 2.47
N GLU A 165 11.97 1.75 2.82
CA GLU A 165 11.09 1.60 3.97
C GLU A 165 9.70 1.09 3.58
N TYR A 166 9.60 0.37 2.45
CA TYR A 166 8.35 -0.19 1.96
C TYR A 166 7.62 -1.02 3.03
N GLU A 167 8.37 -1.68 3.91
CA GLU A 167 7.81 -2.47 5.00
C GLU A 167 7.05 -1.66 6.05
N VAL A 168 7.33 -0.35 6.15
CA VAL A 168 6.73 0.58 7.12
C VAL A 168 5.66 1.44 6.46
N LEU A 169 5.91 1.88 5.22
CA LEU A 169 5.06 2.82 4.48
C LEU A 169 3.98 2.12 3.64
N GLY A 170 4.24 0.90 3.17
CA GLY A 170 3.27 0.10 2.40
C GLY A 170 3.03 0.60 0.97
N SER A 171 2.05 -0.04 0.31
CA SER A 171 1.79 0.13 -1.13
C SER A 171 1.18 1.47 -1.52
N VAL A 172 0.35 2.06 -0.67
CA VAL A 172 -0.33 3.35 -0.95
C VAL A 172 0.68 4.49 -1.03
N ASP A 173 1.56 4.59 -0.04
CA ASP A 173 2.60 5.63 0.00
C ASP A 173 3.58 5.47 -1.16
N LEU A 174 3.94 4.23 -1.50
CA LEU A 174 4.78 3.95 -2.65
C LEU A 174 4.11 4.32 -3.98
N GLN A 175 2.82 4.03 -4.14
CA GLN A 175 2.08 4.42 -5.34
C GLN A 175 2.09 5.95 -5.52
N ALA A 176 1.76 6.69 -4.46
CA ALA A 176 1.77 8.15 -4.50
C ALA A 176 3.17 8.70 -4.83
N ALA A 177 4.22 8.10 -4.27
CA ALA A 177 5.59 8.49 -4.57
C ALA A 177 5.98 8.24 -6.04
N LEU A 178 5.57 7.11 -6.63
CA LEU A 178 5.82 6.79 -8.03
C LEU A 178 5.05 7.70 -9.00
N GLU A 179 3.80 8.06 -8.68
CA GLU A 179 3.01 9.03 -9.45
C GLU A 179 3.66 10.41 -9.46
N HIS A 180 4.09 10.88 -8.29
CA HIS A 180 4.83 12.14 -8.18
C HIS A 180 6.15 12.09 -8.95
N LEU A 181 6.88 10.97 -8.89
CA LEU A 181 8.13 10.78 -9.63
C LEU A 181 7.87 10.87 -11.12
N TRP A 182 6.87 10.16 -11.64
CA TRP A 182 6.52 10.22 -13.06
C TRP A 182 6.18 11.64 -13.50
N GLY A 183 5.37 12.37 -12.73
CA GLY A 183 5.05 13.77 -13.02
C GLY A 183 6.30 14.67 -13.05
N ALA A 184 7.23 14.47 -12.11
CA ALA A 184 8.49 15.20 -12.08
C ALA A 184 9.38 14.88 -13.30
N LEU A 185 9.44 13.62 -13.73
CA LEU A 185 10.20 13.22 -14.92
C LEU A 185 9.59 13.81 -16.21
N LYS A 186 8.26 13.86 -16.33
CA LYS A 186 7.59 14.52 -17.45
C LYS A 186 7.79 16.03 -17.46
N ALA A 187 7.84 16.66 -16.29
CA ALA A 187 8.19 18.08 -16.19
C ALA A 187 9.64 18.33 -16.65
N ALA A 188 10.58 17.45 -16.27
CA ALA A 188 11.98 17.51 -16.73
C ALA A 188 12.05 17.34 -18.26
N GLU A 189 11.43 16.30 -18.83
CA GLU A 189 11.33 16.09 -20.29
C GLU A 189 10.83 17.34 -21.04
N GLY A 190 9.81 18.01 -20.49
CA GLY A 190 9.24 19.23 -21.08
C GLY A 190 10.22 20.40 -21.13
N HIS A 191 11.08 20.54 -20.12
CA HIS A 191 12.06 21.63 -20.00
C HIS A 191 13.42 21.32 -20.62
N SER A 192 13.76 20.05 -20.78
CA SER A 192 15.04 19.65 -21.34
C SER A 192 15.13 19.88 -22.84
N GLU A 193 16.36 20.13 -23.30
CA GLU A 193 16.67 20.33 -24.72
C GLU A 193 17.45 19.15 -25.33
N GLY A 194 17.39 19.03 -26.65
CA GLY A 194 18.18 18.06 -27.41
C GLY A 194 18.01 16.60 -26.95
N THR A 195 19.14 15.92 -26.77
CA THR A 195 19.17 14.49 -26.38
C THR A 195 18.72 14.25 -24.94
N PHE A 196 18.74 15.27 -24.06
CA PHE A 196 18.28 15.11 -22.68
C PHE A 196 16.77 14.88 -22.62
N ARG A 197 15.99 15.55 -23.48
CA ARG A 197 14.53 15.32 -23.59
C ARG A 197 14.21 13.84 -23.83
N GLU A 198 14.86 13.22 -24.81
CA GLU A 198 14.64 11.80 -25.14
C GLU A 198 15.04 10.87 -23.99
N ARG A 199 16.12 11.19 -23.27
CA ARG A 199 16.57 10.45 -22.10
C ARG A 199 15.57 10.54 -20.95
N TRP A 200 14.99 11.72 -20.68
CA TRP A 200 13.94 11.88 -19.68
C TRP A 200 12.65 11.14 -20.05
N ALA A 201 12.25 11.19 -21.32
CA ALA A 201 11.12 10.42 -21.82
C ALA A 201 11.31 8.92 -21.54
N THR A 202 12.49 8.40 -21.89
CA THR A 202 12.87 6.99 -21.64
C THR A 202 12.80 6.63 -20.14
N MET A 203 13.27 7.52 -19.26
CA MET A 203 13.18 7.27 -17.80
C MET A 203 11.74 7.24 -17.31
N SER A 204 10.89 8.15 -17.79
CA SER A 204 9.47 8.19 -17.41
C SER A 204 8.70 6.94 -17.80
N GLU A 205 9.01 6.34 -18.95
CA GLU A 205 8.38 5.10 -19.43
C GLU A 205 8.80 3.89 -18.59
N ARG A 206 10.04 3.89 -18.10
CA ARG A 206 10.59 2.78 -17.30
C ARG A 206 9.93 2.62 -15.93
N ILE A 207 9.36 3.69 -15.36
CA ILE A 207 8.66 3.67 -14.07
C ILE A 207 7.48 2.68 -14.06
N PHE A 208 6.83 2.45 -15.19
CA PHE A 208 5.67 1.55 -15.28
C PHE A 208 5.95 0.24 -16.00
N THR A 209 7.22 -0.09 -16.21
CA THR A 209 7.59 -1.42 -16.73
C THR A 209 7.21 -2.51 -15.74
N PRO A 210 6.97 -3.76 -16.21
CA PRO A 210 6.63 -4.89 -15.34
C PRO A 210 7.61 -5.10 -14.17
N ALA A 211 8.89 -4.72 -14.35
CA ALA A 211 9.92 -4.78 -13.32
C ALA A 211 9.65 -3.84 -12.13
N VAL A 212 8.98 -2.70 -12.36
CA VAL A 212 8.62 -1.73 -11.31
C VAL A 212 7.13 -1.86 -10.93
N ALA A 213 6.27 -2.30 -11.84
CA ALA A 213 4.84 -2.56 -11.59
C ALA A 213 4.60 -3.66 -10.53
N GLY A 214 5.60 -4.50 -10.24
CA GLY A 214 5.57 -5.46 -9.14
C GLY A 214 5.35 -4.80 -7.76
N PHE A 215 5.76 -3.55 -7.59
CA PHE A 215 5.54 -2.75 -6.38
C PHE A 215 4.10 -2.26 -6.21
N LEU A 216 3.40 -2.02 -7.31
CA LEU A 216 2.04 -1.48 -7.31
C LEU A 216 0.98 -2.55 -7.03
N GLY A 217 1.40 -3.76 -6.64
CA GLY A 217 0.49 -4.86 -6.30
C GLY A 217 -0.60 -5.06 -7.34
N SER A 218 -0.25 -5.18 -8.62
CA SER A 218 -1.23 -5.31 -9.71
C SER A 218 -2.43 -4.35 -9.54
N ALA A 219 -2.20 -3.05 -9.43
CA ALA A 219 -3.24 -2.05 -9.62
C ALA A 219 -3.43 -1.82 -11.13
N PRO A 220 -4.39 -2.51 -11.80
CA PRO A 220 -4.66 -2.29 -13.21
C PRO A 220 -5.03 -0.85 -13.52
N SER A 221 -5.55 -0.08 -12.55
CA SER A 221 -5.94 1.31 -12.72
C SER A 221 -4.78 2.23 -13.07
N VAL A 222 -3.61 2.10 -12.43
CA VAL A 222 -2.45 2.97 -12.71
C VAL A 222 -1.83 2.62 -14.05
N ALA A 223 -1.67 1.33 -14.35
CA ALA A 223 -1.20 0.88 -15.66
C ALA A 223 -2.17 1.30 -16.79
N LEU A 224 -3.48 1.23 -16.57
CA LEU A 224 -4.51 1.68 -17.52
C LEU A 224 -4.52 3.21 -17.66
N GLN A 225 -4.37 3.98 -16.58
CA GLN A 225 -4.31 5.44 -16.64
C GLN A 225 -3.03 5.91 -17.33
N ALA A 226 -1.88 5.31 -17.04
CA ALA A 226 -0.62 5.59 -17.71
C ALA A 226 -0.67 5.23 -19.21
N LEU A 227 -1.30 4.10 -19.58
CA LEU A 227 -1.53 3.75 -20.99
C LEU A 227 -2.50 4.72 -21.69
N GLN A 228 -3.53 5.20 -21.00
CA GLN A 228 -4.47 6.18 -21.55
C GLN A 228 -3.82 7.57 -21.72
N LEU A 229 -2.96 7.97 -20.79
CA LEU A 229 -2.24 9.24 -20.85
C LEU A 229 -1.14 9.24 -21.92
N THR A 230 -0.46 8.12 -22.13
CA THR A 230 0.53 7.98 -23.22
C THR A 230 -0.12 7.89 -24.61
N GLN A 231 -1.33 7.31 -24.72
CA GLN A 231 -2.10 7.33 -25.97
C GLN A 231 -2.79 8.67 -26.28
N GLY A 232 -3.01 9.52 -25.27
CA GLY A 232 -3.62 10.85 -25.44
C GLY A 232 -2.64 11.98 -25.79
N ALA A 233 -1.34 11.72 -25.81
CA ALA A 233 -0.29 12.71 -26.05
C ALA A 233 0.37 12.61 -27.46
N GLY A 234 -0.23 11.82 -28.38
CA GLY A 234 0.21 11.67 -29.78
C GLY A 234 -0.49 12.59 -30.76
#